data_AF-A0A438IUA8-F1
#
_entry.id   AF-A0A438IUA8-F1
#
_cell.length_a   1.000
_cell.length_b   1.000
_cell.length_c   1.000
_cell.angle_alpha   90.00
_cell.angle_beta   90.00
_cell.angle_gamma   90.00
#
_symmetry.space_group_name_H-M   'P 1'
#
loop_
_entity.id
_entity.type
_entity.pdbx_description
1 polymer ?
#
loop_
_entity_poly.entity_id
_entity_poly.type
_entity_poly.pdbx_seq_one_letter_code
_entity_poly.pdbx_strand_id
1 'polypeptide(L)'
;MCGTKILIMGSIACPFECRAKGSKVIVTTRNKNVALMMGAAENLHELNPLSEDACWSVFEKHAFEHINMEDHPNLVSIGRKIVGKCGDAPSSKALGGLLRSKQREEEWERVSNSKIWIFQARNVRFFLRCG
;
A
#
# COMPACT_ATOMS: atom_id res chain seq x y z
N MET A 1 1.75 -9.78 -10.10
CA MET A 1 0.68 -8.79 -10.37
C MET A 1 0.20 -8.24 -9.04
N CYS A 2 0.35 -6.94 -8.80
CA CYS A 2 -0.02 -6.33 -7.53
C CYS A 2 -1.54 -6.44 -7.31
N GLY A 3 -1.94 -6.96 -6.16
CA GLY A 3 -3.33 -7.33 -5.87
C GLY A 3 -4.23 -6.11 -5.79
N THR A 4 -5.30 -6.13 -6.59
CA THR A 4 -6.42 -5.18 -6.56
C THR A 4 -6.86 -4.97 -5.12
N LYS A 5 -6.79 -3.73 -4.63
CA LYS A 5 -7.42 -3.38 -3.35
C LYS A 5 -8.90 -3.17 -3.64
N ILE A 6 -9.75 -3.82 -2.87
CA ILE A 6 -11.20 -3.79 -3.03
C ILE A 6 -11.75 -3.17 -1.76
N LEU A 7 -12.46 -2.06 -1.93
CA LEU A 7 -13.13 -1.33 -0.88
C LEU A 7 -14.60 -1.74 -0.87
N ILE A 8 -15.09 -2.19 0.27
CA ILE A 8 -16.49 -2.52 0.49
C ILE A 8 -17.07 -1.45 1.39
N MET A 9 -18.04 -0.70 0.86
CA MET A 9 -18.79 0.30 1.61
C MET A 9 -20.13 -0.29 2.04
N GLY A 10 -20.12 -1.10 3.10
CA GLY A 10 -21.29 -1.88 3.51
C GLY A 10 -21.56 -1.83 5.01
N SER A 11 -22.83 -1.96 5.38
CA SER A 11 -23.24 -2.32 6.73
C SER A 11 -23.02 -3.81 6.93
N ILE A 12 -21.86 -4.21 7.44
CA ILE A 12 -21.69 -5.58 7.94
C ILE A 12 -22.56 -5.71 9.18
N ALA A 13 -23.35 -6.78 9.24
CA ALA A 13 -23.97 -7.21 10.50
C ALA A 13 -22.85 -7.65 11.44
N CYS A 14 -22.33 -6.71 12.23
CA CYS A 14 -21.37 -7.00 13.28
C CYS A 14 -22.08 -7.76 14.42
N PRO A 15 -21.43 -8.72 15.09
CA PRO A 15 -21.95 -9.35 16.31
C PRO A 15 -21.99 -8.38 17.51
N PHE A 16 -21.46 -7.16 17.35
CA PHE A 16 -21.38 -6.15 18.39
C PHE A 16 -22.62 -5.26 18.35
N GLU A 17 -23.51 -5.43 19.32
CA GLU A 17 -24.76 -4.67 19.52
C GLU A 17 -24.56 -3.17 19.84
N CYS A 18 -23.38 -2.59 19.61
CA CYS A 18 -23.09 -1.18 19.87
C CYS A 18 -22.84 -0.39 18.58
N ARG A 19 -23.73 -0.49 17.60
CA ARG A 19 -23.70 0.42 16.45
C ARG A 19 -24.43 1.71 16.82
N ALA A 20 -23.69 2.74 17.19
CA ALA A 20 -24.22 4.10 17.21
C ALA A 20 -24.80 4.43 15.82
N LYS A 21 -26.01 4.98 15.76
CA LYS A 21 -26.64 5.42 14.51
C LYS A 21 -25.68 6.39 13.80
N GLY A 22 -25.14 5.97 12.66
CA GLY A 22 -24.21 6.79 11.84
C GLY A 22 -22.86 6.14 11.53
N SER A 23 -22.46 5.08 12.25
CA SER A 23 -21.15 4.43 12.01
C SER A 23 -21.12 3.67 10.68
N LYS A 24 -20.21 4.07 9.78
CA LYS A 24 -19.93 3.38 8.51
C LYS A 24 -18.69 2.50 8.67
N VAL A 25 -18.80 1.24 8.26
CA VAL A 25 -17.69 0.28 8.24
C VAL A 25 -17.11 0.24 6.84
N ILE A 26 -15.80 0.41 6.75
CA ILE A 26 -15.05 0.32 5.49
C ILE A 26 -14.19 -0.93 5.57
N VAL A 27 -14.45 -1.90 4.69
CA VAL A 27 -13.62 -3.11 4.60
C VAL A 27 -12.73 -3.01 3.38
N THR A 28 -11.43 -3.24 3.58
CA THR A 28 -10.45 -3.34 2.49
C THR A 28 -10.00 -4.80 2.37
N THR A 29 -10.22 -5.41 1.21
CA THR A 29 -9.77 -6.78 0.91
C THR A 29 -9.01 -6.81 -0.41
N ARG A 30 -8.13 -7.78 -0.58
CA ARG A 30 -7.45 -8.04 -1.87
C ARG A 30 -8.02 -9.25 -2.61
N ASN A 31 -9.04 -9.88 -2.03
CA ASN A 31 -9.71 -11.04 -2.60
C ASN A 31 -11.15 -10.66 -2.97
N LYS A 32 -11.44 -10.66 -4.27
CA LYS A 32 -12.77 -10.35 -4.81
C LYS A 32 -13.85 -11.30 -4.30
N ASN A 33 -13.52 -12.57 -4.10
CA ASN A 33 -14.46 -13.56 -3.55
C ASN A 33 -14.83 -13.24 -2.10
N VAL A 34 -13.86 -12.77 -1.29
CA VAL A 34 -14.16 -12.31 0.08
C VAL A 34 -15.08 -11.09 0.03
N ALA A 35 -14.88 -10.20 -0.94
CA ALA A 35 -15.72 -9.02 -1.08
C ALA A 35 -17.17 -9.35 -1.48
N LEU A 36 -17.34 -10.27 -2.42
CA LEU A 36 -18.64 -10.77 -2.85
C LEU A 36 -19.36 -11.54 -1.73
N MET A 37 -18.63 -12.35 -0.95
CA MET A 37 -19.20 -13.07 0.21
C MET A 37 -19.73 -12.14 1.30
N MET A 38 -19.22 -10.90 1.40
CA MET A 38 -19.73 -9.93 2.39
C MET A 38 -21.06 -9.27 1.99
N GLY A 39 -21.71 -9.73 0.92
CA GLY A 39 -23.09 -9.32 0.56
C GLY A 39 -23.20 -7.87 0.10
N ALA A 40 -22.08 -7.22 -0.25
CA ALA A 40 -22.01 -5.80 -0.57
C ALA A 40 -21.61 -5.58 -2.05
N ALA A 41 -22.12 -6.43 -2.94
CA ALA A 41 -21.80 -6.39 -4.37
C ALA A 41 -22.12 -5.03 -5.02
N GLU A 42 -23.18 -4.35 -4.57
CA GLU A 42 -23.57 -3.02 -5.07
C GLU A 42 -22.65 -1.87 -4.61
N ASN A 43 -21.85 -2.09 -3.55
CA ASN A 43 -20.97 -1.09 -2.95
C ASN A 43 -19.48 -1.48 -3.06
N LEU A 44 -19.17 -2.29 -4.08
CA LEU A 44 -17.82 -2.74 -4.38
C LEU A 44 -17.09 -1.67 -5.19
N HIS A 45 -16.06 -1.07 -4.60
CA HIS A 45 -15.14 -0.20 -5.34
C HIS A 45 -13.80 -0.91 -5.52
N GLU A 46 -13.52 -1.30 -6.76
CA GLU A 46 -12.18 -1.76 -7.14
C GLU A 46 -11.26 -0.54 -7.19
N LEU A 47 -10.25 -0.52 -6.31
CA LEU A 47 -9.19 0.46 -6.36
C LEU A 47 -8.19 -0.01 -7.39
N ASN A 48 -8.06 0.79 -8.45
CA ASN A 48 -7.03 0.58 -9.44
C ASN A 48 -5.65 0.69 -8.77
N PRO A 49 -4.70 -0.20 -9.13
CA PRO A 49 -3.32 -0.03 -8.71
C PRO A 49 -2.83 1.35 -9.16
N LEU A 50 -2.04 1.98 -8.30
CA LEU A 50 -1.44 3.28 -8.61
C LEU A 50 -0.47 3.11 -9.77
N SER A 51 -0.35 4.13 -10.61
CA SER A 51 0.70 4.17 -11.63
C SER A 51 2.07 4.10 -10.95
N GLU A 52 3.05 3.53 -11.65
CA GLU A 52 4.42 3.47 -11.17
C GLU A 52 4.96 4.86 -10.85
N ASP A 53 4.61 5.87 -11.64
CA ASP A 53 4.98 7.28 -11.43
C ASP A 53 4.37 7.87 -10.14
N ALA A 54 3.12 7.52 -9.82
CA ALA A 54 2.49 7.97 -8.59
C ALA A 54 3.13 7.29 -7.36
N CYS A 55 3.44 5.99 -7.47
CA CYS A 55 4.20 5.27 -6.45
C CYS A 55 5.61 5.83 -6.29
N TRP A 56 6.26 6.22 -7.39
CA TRP A 56 7.57 6.86 -7.40
C TRP A 56 7.53 8.20 -6.69
N SER A 57 6.57 9.07 -7.01
CA SER A 57 6.42 10.38 -6.37
C SER A 57 6.26 10.28 -4.84
N VAL A 58 5.50 9.27 -4.38
CA VAL A 58 5.35 9.00 -2.94
C VAL A 58 6.66 8.48 -2.33
N PHE A 59 7.33 7.56 -3.00
CA PHE A 59 8.62 7.02 -2.55
C PHE A 59 9.67 8.12 -2.44
N GLU A 60 9.82 8.91 -3.51
CA GLU A 60 10.78 9.99 -3.66
C GLU A 60 10.68 10.98 -2.51
N LYS A 61 9.47 11.47 -2.24
CA LYS A 61 9.19 12.39 -1.15
C LYS A 61 9.64 11.88 0.22
N HIS A 62 9.58 10.57 0.46
CA HIS A 62 9.93 9.98 1.76
C HIS A 62 11.40 9.53 1.83
N ALA A 63 11.98 9.08 0.72
CA ALA A 63 13.37 8.62 0.64
C ALA A 63 14.36 9.78 0.56
N PHE A 64 14.01 10.85 -0.16
CA PHE A 64 14.91 11.96 -0.48
C PHE A 64 14.51 13.29 0.19
N GLU A 65 13.70 13.27 1.26
CA GLU A 65 13.19 14.50 1.92
C GLU A 65 14.30 15.51 2.30
N HIS A 66 15.54 15.04 2.52
CA HIS A 66 16.70 15.88 2.86
C HIS A 66 17.94 15.60 2.01
N ILE A 67 17.78 14.92 0.88
CA ILE A 67 18.90 14.48 0.04
C ILE A 67 18.62 14.96 -1.39
N ASN A 68 19.59 15.62 -2.00
CA ASN A 68 19.45 16.02 -3.39
C ASN A 68 19.62 14.78 -4.30
N MET A 69 18.63 14.50 -5.15
CA MET A 69 18.66 13.32 -6.02
C MET A 69 19.73 13.40 -7.10
N GLU A 70 20.07 14.61 -7.54
CA GLU A 70 21.07 14.85 -8.60
C GLU A 70 22.47 14.38 -8.16
N ASP A 71 22.75 14.41 -6.86
CA ASP A 71 24.03 13.96 -6.30
C ASP A 71 24.11 12.42 -6.19
N HIS A 72 22.98 11.72 -6.34
CA HIS A 72 22.87 10.28 -6.14
C HIS A 72 22.09 9.55 -7.26
N PRO A 73 22.52 9.65 -8.54
CA PRO A 73 21.81 9.04 -9.67
C PRO A 73 21.67 7.52 -9.56
N ASN A 74 22.62 6.86 -8.91
CA ASN A 74 22.57 5.40 -8.68
C ASN A 74 21.46 5.02 -7.70
N LEU A 75 21.27 5.79 -6.61
CA LEU A 75 20.18 5.55 -5.65
C LEU A 75 18.81 5.76 -6.30
N VAL A 76 18.69 6.75 -7.20
CA VAL A 76 17.47 6.97 -7.99
C VAL A 76 17.15 5.75 -8.85
N SER A 77 18.16 5.21 -9.56
CA SER A 77 18.00 4.00 -10.38
C SER A 77 17.57 2.78 -9.56
N ILE A 78 18.18 2.55 -8.39
CA ILE A 78 17.81 1.44 -7.51
C ILE A 78 16.40 1.67 -6.91
N GLY A 79 16.08 2.90 -6.52
CA GLY A 79 14.76 3.28 -6.03
C GLY A 79 13.66 2.99 -7.04
N ARG A 80 13.89 3.28 -8.34
CA ARG A 80 12.93 2.97 -9.42
C ARG A 80 12.68 1.47 -9.51
N LYS A 81 13.73 0.64 -9.40
CA LYS A 81 13.58 -0.84 -9.34
C LYS A 81 12.77 -1.30 -8.12
N ILE A 82 12.92 -0.64 -6.98
CA ILE A 82 12.17 -0.92 -5.75
C ILE A 82 10.69 -0.55 -5.93
N VAL A 83 10.41 0.60 -6.55
CA VAL A 83 9.05 1.05 -6.84
C VAL A 83 8.36 0.15 -7.87
N GLY A 84 9.05 -0.32 -8.91
CA GLY A 84 8.49 -1.30 -9.85
C GLY A 84 8.13 -2.66 -9.21
N LYS A 85 8.73 -2.98 -8.04
CA LYS A 85 8.36 -4.15 -7.23
C LYS A 85 7.22 -3.85 -6.25
N CYS A 86 6.96 -2.58 -5.96
CA CYS A 86 5.76 -2.13 -5.24
C CYS A 86 4.59 -2.04 -6.22
N GLY A 87 3.37 -2.22 -5.76
CA GLY A 87 2.20 -1.80 -6.54
C GLY A 87 1.17 -1.05 -5.74
N ASP A 88 1.56 -0.54 -4.57
CA ASP A 88 0.71 0.30 -3.76
C ASP A 88 1.49 1.39 -2.99
N ALA A 89 0.90 2.59 -2.92
CA ALA A 89 1.50 3.74 -2.23
C ALA A 89 1.92 3.49 -0.77
N PRO A 90 1.16 2.73 0.05
CA PRO A 90 1.60 2.42 1.42
C PRO A 90 2.97 1.73 1.48
N SER A 91 3.25 0.81 0.57
CA SER A 91 4.57 0.16 0.47
C SER A 91 5.64 1.15 0.02
N SER A 92 5.38 1.95 -1.02
CA SER A 92 6.31 2.99 -1.48
C SER A 92 6.68 3.98 -0.36
N LYS A 93 5.69 4.43 0.42
CA LYS A 93 5.91 5.30 1.57
C LYS A 93 6.75 4.64 2.67
N ALA A 94 6.43 3.40 3.03
CA ALA A 94 7.15 2.69 4.08
C ALA A 94 8.62 2.43 3.70
N LEU A 95 8.86 2.03 2.45
CA LEU A 95 10.20 1.78 1.93
C LEU A 95 11.00 3.06 1.74
N GLY A 96 10.36 4.14 1.27
CA GLY A 96 11.01 5.44 1.21
C GLY A 96 11.46 5.90 2.59
N GLY A 97 10.59 5.76 3.60
CA GLY A 97 10.95 6.05 4.99
C GLY A 97 12.08 5.17 5.54
N LEU A 98 12.09 3.88 5.21
CA LEU A 98 13.15 2.93 5.60
C LEU A 98 14.51 3.30 4.99
N LEU A 99 14.51 3.73 3.73
CA LEU A 99 15.72 4.02 2.97
C LEU A 99 16.22 5.46 3.15
N ARG A 100 15.41 6.34 3.77
CA ARG A 100 15.75 7.74 4.05
C ARG A 100 17.09 7.92 4.76
N SER A 101 17.43 7.04 5.69
CA SER A 101 18.68 7.11 6.47
C SER A 101 19.85 6.36 5.82
N LYS A 102 19.66 5.82 4.61
CA LYS A 102 20.59 4.91 3.93
C LYS A 102 21.19 5.62 2.73
N GLN A 103 22.48 5.95 2.81
CA GLN A 103 23.20 6.64 1.72
C GLN A 103 24.02 5.68 0.86
N ARG A 104 24.23 4.43 1.30
CA ARG A 104 25.03 3.43 0.58
C ARG A 104 24.18 2.65 -0.40
N GLU A 105 24.66 2.55 -1.63
CA GLU A 105 24.01 1.80 -2.71
C GLU A 105 23.76 0.33 -2.34
N GLU A 106 24.74 -0.31 -1.70
CA GLU A 106 24.64 -1.71 -1.24
C GLU A 106 23.43 -1.95 -0.32
N GLU A 107 23.07 -0.97 0.51
CA GLU A 107 21.93 -1.09 1.42
C GLU A 107 20.60 -1.05 0.66
N TRP A 108 20.53 -0.24 -0.40
CA TRP A 108 19.38 -0.15 -1.31
C TRP A 108 19.27 -1.40 -2.18
N GLU A 109 20.39 -1.89 -2.72
CA GLU A 109 20.42 -3.13 -3.49
C GLU A 109 19.99 -4.33 -2.65
N ARG A 110 20.41 -4.39 -1.38
CA ARG A 110 19.98 -5.44 -0.46
C ARG A 110 18.47 -5.45 -0.26
N VAL A 111 17.84 -4.28 -0.14
CA VAL A 111 16.37 -4.17 -0.04
C VAL A 111 15.71 -4.55 -1.37
N SER A 112 16.25 -4.10 -2.50
CA SER A 112 15.75 -4.48 -3.83
C SER A 112 15.81 -5.99 -4.05
N ASN A 113 16.89 -6.65 -3.65
CA ASN A 113 17.11 -8.09 -3.86
C ASN A 113 16.54 -8.98 -2.74
N SER A 114 15.95 -8.39 -1.70
CA SER A 114 15.42 -9.14 -0.56
C SER A 114 14.14 -9.91 -0.91
N LYS A 115 13.89 -11.04 -0.23
CA LYS A 115 12.70 -11.88 -0.40
C LYS A 115 11.41 -11.26 0.16
N ILE A 116 11.47 -10.09 0.79
CA ILE A 116 10.31 -9.34 1.32
C ILE A 116 9.20 -9.14 0.28
N TRP A 117 9.55 -9.08 -1.01
CA TRP A 117 8.61 -8.91 -2.11
C TRP A 117 7.69 -10.11 -2.35
N ILE A 118 8.05 -11.30 -1.87
CA ILE A 118 7.31 -12.55 -2.09
C ILE A 118 6.03 -12.60 -1.22
N PHE A 119 5.95 -11.81 -0.13
CA PHE A 119 4.90 -11.91 0.89
C PHE A 119 3.65 -11.05 0.67
N GLN A 120 3.55 -10.34 -0.45
CA GLN A 120 2.46 -9.38 -0.72
C GLN A 120 1.06 -10.01 -0.91
N ALA A 121 0.81 -11.29 -0.58
CA ALA A 121 -0.45 -11.97 -0.91
C ALA A 121 -1.53 -12.03 0.21
N ARG A 122 -1.24 -11.71 1.48
CA ARG A 122 -2.23 -11.90 2.57
C ARG A 122 -2.30 -10.68 3.47
N ASN A 123 -3.42 -9.97 3.48
CA ASN A 123 -3.87 -9.06 4.55
C ASN A 123 -5.27 -8.51 4.21
N VAL A 124 -6.23 -8.76 5.10
CA VAL A 124 -7.51 -8.03 5.20
C VAL A 124 -7.31 -6.99 6.29
N ARG A 125 -7.58 -5.71 5.99
CA ARG A 125 -7.44 -4.63 6.97
C ARG A 125 -8.82 -4.06 7.24
N PHE A 126 -9.27 -4.21 8.49
CA PHE A 126 -10.50 -3.59 8.97
C PHE A 126 -10.12 -2.21 9.51
N PHE A 127 -10.68 -1.15 8.93
CA PHE A 127 -10.61 0.18 9.53
C PHE A 127 -12.00 0.49 10.10
N LEU A 128 -12.09 0.46 11.43
CA LEU A 128 -13.22 1.05 12.15
C LEU A 128 -12.85 2.49 12.46
N ARG A 129 -13.60 3.45 11.92
CA ARG A 129 -13.55 4.84 12.36
C ARG A 129 -14.72 5.03 13.32
N CYS A 130 -14.44 5.04 14.63
CA CYS A 130 -15.39 5.54 15.61
C CYS A 130 -15.37 7.08 15.52
N GLY A 131 -16.54 7.66 15.30
CA GLY A 131 -16.78 9.10 15.40
C GLY A 131 -17.08 9.51 16.83
#